data_AF-A0A7S2D0S2-F1
#
_entry.id   AF-A0A7S2D0S2-F1
#
_cell.length_a   1.000
_cell.length_b   1.000
_cell.length_c   1.000
_cell.angle_alpha   90.00
_cell.angle_beta   90.00
_cell.angle_gamma   90.00
#
_symmetry.space_group_name_H-M   'P 1'
#
loop_
_entity.id
_entity.type
_entity.pdbx_description
1 polymer ?
#
loop_
_entity_poly.entity_id
_entity_poly.type
_entity_poly.pdbx_seq_one_letter_code
_entity_poly.pdbx_strand_id
1 'polypeptide(L)'
;TVPVIFLIMPTTLSGTLFYLAGPCESDGDDEDCEISWAGTMATVALSLTGMAQGITMLGFAYYVGEGVRDPEVQKELEAMPYDLAVQEADERAAVFRKSFDRYTAWPCLPSFMRILLVSALAMMTISVDMVLGFPSYCFVPFSLTGSIKEDLDGKPISVVKQPWGWIAIVFFMLATVLLQVYNSWATKFTKRCIACEKNELDIADINDIGGSSSPQGEDHCQDHQPDDVTPSVTAKGV
;
A
#
# COMPACT_ATOMS: atom_id res chain seq x y z
N THR A 1 11.64 -23.86 14.97
CA THR A 1 10.91 -23.61 16.23
C THR A 1 11.51 -22.48 17.04
N VAL A 2 12.84 -22.44 17.24
CA VAL A 2 13.56 -21.31 17.90
C VAL A 2 13.20 -19.91 17.35
N PRO A 3 13.18 -19.67 16.01
CA PRO A 3 12.82 -18.34 15.48
C PRO A 3 11.38 -17.94 15.78
N VAL A 4 10.46 -18.91 15.82
CA VAL A 4 9.04 -18.67 16.14
C VAL A 4 8.89 -18.23 17.59
N ILE A 5 9.62 -18.83 18.52
CA ILE A 5 9.61 -18.45 19.93
C ILE A 5 10.19 -17.03 20.12
N PHE A 6 11.29 -16.72 19.43
CA PHE A 6 11.95 -15.41 19.51
C PHE A 6 11.11 -14.27 18.91
N LEU A 7 10.16 -14.59 18.03
CA LEU A 7 9.28 -13.61 17.36
C LEU A 7 7.91 -13.48 18.06
N ILE A 8 7.36 -14.59 18.56
CA ILE A 8 6.10 -14.62 19.30
C ILE A 8 6.26 -14.03 20.71
N MET A 9 7.38 -14.30 21.38
CA MET A 9 7.59 -13.82 22.75
C MET A 9 7.56 -12.29 22.88
N PRO A 10 8.28 -11.47 22.07
CA PRO A 10 8.19 -10.01 22.16
C PRO A 10 6.84 -9.46 21.70
N THR A 11 6.12 -10.13 20.80
CA THR A 11 4.76 -9.70 20.38
C THR A 11 3.72 -9.97 21.45
N THR A 12 3.74 -11.15 22.07
CA THR A 12 2.84 -11.46 23.18
C THR A 12 3.18 -10.64 24.40
N LEU A 13 4.48 -10.49 24.74
CA LEU A 13 4.95 -9.65 25.85
C LEU A 13 4.58 -8.19 25.64
N SER A 14 4.68 -7.66 24.41
CA SER A 14 4.18 -6.33 24.06
C SER A 14 2.70 -6.18 24.38
N GLY A 15 1.87 -7.16 23.97
CA GLY A 15 0.44 -7.18 24.29
C GLY A 15 0.16 -7.19 25.79
N THR A 16 0.88 -8.01 26.56
CA THR A 16 0.72 -8.06 28.03
C THR A 16 1.21 -6.80 28.73
N LEU A 17 2.31 -6.21 28.26
CA LEU A 17 2.83 -4.94 28.79
C LEU A 17 1.91 -3.77 28.46
N PHE A 18 1.28 -3.79 27.28
CA PHE A 18 0.26 -2.82 26.92
C PHE A 18 -0.98 -2.95 27.81
N TYR A 19 -1.36 -4.18 28.17
CA TYR A 19 -2.43 -4.45 29.14
C TYR A 19 -2.06 -3.96 30.55
N LEU A 20 -0.82 -4.19 31.00
CA LEU A 20 -0.31 -3.72 32.30
C LEU A 20 -0.10 -2.20 32.38
N ALA A 21 0.05 -1.52 31.24
CA ALA A 21 0.16 -0.08 31.17
C ALA A 21 -1.20 0.65 31.19
N GLY A 22 -2.31 -0.08 31.22
CA GLY A 22 -3.64 0.50 31.34
C GLY A 22 -4.03 0.79 32.81
N PRO A 23 -4.77 1.87 33.15
CA PRO A 23 -5.33 2.06 34.48
C PRO A 23 -6.09 0.84 35.00
N CYS A 24 -5.75 0.47 36.22
CA CYS A 24 -6.48 -0.55 36.99
C CYS A 24 -7.81 0.06 37.47
N GLU A 25 -8.91 -0.62 37.20
CA GLU A 25 -10.22 -0.34 37.80
C GLU A 25 -10.15 -0.77 39.27
N SER A 26 -9.77 0.16 40.17
CA SER A 26 -9.69 -0.07 41.60
C SER A 26 -10.79 0.71 42.32
N ASP A 27 -11.80 -0.01 42.79
CA ASP A 27 -13.00 0.49 43.49
C ASP A 27 -12.73 0.81 44.97
N GLY A 28 -11.61 1.47 45.27
CA GLY A 28 -11.27 1.89 46.63
C GLY A 28 -9.87 2.45 46.78
N ASP A 29 -9.78 3.74 47.15
CA ASP A 29 -8.76 4.50 47.89
C ASP A 29 -7.28 4.05 47.91
N ASP A 30 -6.77 3.40 46.86
CA ASP A 30 -5.33 3.21 46.65
C ASP A 30 -4.93 3.90 45.33
N GLU A 31 -4.56 5.18 45.45
CA GLU A 31 -3.88 5.95 44.40
C GLU A 31 -2.54 5.26 44.04
N ASP A 32 -2.22 5.25 42.74
CA ASP A 32 -0.94 4.84 42.13
C ASP A 32 -0.71 3.34 41.86
N CYS A 33 -1.48 2.77 40.93
CA CYS A 33 -1.09 1.54 40.21
C CYS A 33 -0.73 1.77 38.73
N GLU A 34 -0.40 3.00 38.33
CA GLU A 34 0.13 3.26 36.99
C GLU A 34 1.63 2.95 36.95
N ILE A 35 1.99 1.76 36.43
CA ILE A 35 3.38 1.33 36.32
C ILE A 35 4.04 2.08 35.16
N SER A 36 4.70 3.22 35.44
CA SER A 36 5.27 4.10 34.40
C SER A 36 6.31 3.44 33.47
N TRP A 37 6.95 2.35 33.91
CA TRP A 37 7.90 1.60 33.08
C TRP A 37 7.24 0.65 32.07
N ALA A 38 5.97 0.26 32.27
CA ALA A 38 5.28 -0.69 31.40
C ALA A 38 5.06 -0.11 29.99
N GLY A 39 4.69 1.17 29.90
CA GLY A 39 4.48 1.86 28.61
C GLY A 39 5.77 2.02 27.79
N THR A 40 6.91 2.29 28.44
CA THR A 40 8.21 2.37 27.75
C THR A 40 8.65 0.99 27.26
N MET A 41 8.46 -0.06 28.06
CA MET A 41 8.77 -1.44 27.65
C MET A 41 7.85 -1.92 26.51
N ALA A 42 6.57 -1.57 26.51
CA ALA A 42 5.66 -1.87 25.41
C ALA A 42 6.12 -1.20 24.10
N THR A 43 6.55 0.06 24.17
CA THR A 43 7.07 0.79 23.00
C THR A 43 8.36 0.15 22.45
N VAL A 44 9.28 -0.25 23.34
CA VAL A 44 10.52 -0.94 22.94
C VAL A 44 10.21 -2.33 22.36
N ALA A 45 9.24 -3.05 22.93
CA ALA A 45 8.83 -4.35 22.41
C ALA A 45 8.17 -4.23 21.03
N LEU A 46 7.35 -3.19 20.80
CA LEU A 46 6.77 -2.87 19.49
C LEU A 46 7.84 -2.51 18.45
N SER A 47 8.82 -1.67 18.81
CA SER A 47 9.88 -1.29 17.88
C SER A 47 10.76 -2.49 17.51
N LEU A 48 11.10 -3.34 18.49
CA LEU A 48 11.86 -4.58 18.25
C LEU A 48 11.07 -5.55 17.36
N THR A 49 9.75 -5.65 17.56
CA THR A 49 8.86 -6.44 16.70
C THR A 49 8.87 -5.93 15.27
N GLY A 50 8.72 -4.62 15.08
CA GLY A 50 8.76 -4.00 13.75
C GLY A 50 10.07 -4.24 13.03
N MET A 51 11.20 -4.14 13.74
CA MET A 51 12.53 -4.46 13.19
C MET A 51 12.64 -5.93 12.81
N ALA A 52 12.20 -6.85 13.68
CA ALA A 52 12.22 -8.29 13.41
C ALA A 52 11.37 -8.67 12.19
N GLN A 53 10.17 -8.08 12.05
CA GLN A 53 9.32 -8.26 10.88
C GLN A 53 10.00 -7.72 9.61
N GLY A 54 10.62 -6.54 9.69
CA GLY A 54 11.37 -5.97 8.57
C GLY A 54 12.54 -6.84 8.11
N ILE A 55 13.36 -7.35 9.04
CA ILE A 55 14.49 -8.24 8.73
C ILE A 55 13.99 -9.55 8.11
N THR A 56 12.91 -10.11 8.64
CA THR A 56 12.33 -11.37 8.13
C THR A 56 11.86 -11.19 6.68
N MET A 57 11.20 -10.06 6.39
CA MET A 57 10.71 -9.76 5.04
C MET A 57 11.86 -9.57 4.04
N LEU A 58 12.94 -8.90 4.44
CA LEU A 58 14.15 -8.76 3.62
C LEU A 58 14.87 -10.11 3.42
N GLY A 59 14.99 -10.92 4.47
CA GLY A 59 15.56 -12.26 4.39
C GLY A 59 14.77 -13.17 3.46
N PHE A 60 13.43 -13.13 3.55
CA PHE A 60 12.56 -13.86 2.63
C PHE A 60 12.75 -13.39 1.19
N ALA A 61 12.77 -12.08 0.94
CA ALA A 61 13.01 -11.53 -0.40
C ALA A 61 14.38 -11.95 -0.96
N TYR A 62 15.41 -12.01 -0.12
CA TYR A 62 16.75 -12.48 -0.50
C TYR A 62 16.75 -13.98 -0.85
N TYR A 63 16.20 -14.84 0.02
CA TYR A 63 16.15 -16.28 -0.23
C TYR A 63 15.28 -16.65 -1.44
N VAL A 64 14.15 -15.97 -1.63
CA VAL A 64 13.34 -16.14 -2.86
C VAL A 64 14.13 -15.66 -4.07
N GLY A 65 14.86 -14.56 -3.96
CA GLY A 65 15.73 -14.06 -5.02
C GLY A 65 16.87 -15.02 -5.39
N GLU A 66 17.50 -15.67 -4.41
CA GLU A 66 18.52 -16.71 -4.64
C GLU A 66 17.89 -18.00 -5.19
N GLY A 67 16.82 -18.50 -4.59
CA GLY A 67 16.17 -19.74 -5.01
C GLY A 67 15.58 -19.68 -6.42
N VAL A 68 15.16 -18.50 -6.87
CA VAL A 68 14.73 -18.26 -8.26
C VAL A 68 15.92 -18.20 -9.23
N ARG A 69 17.14 -17.89 -8.74
CA ARG A 69 18.36 -17.83 -9.56
C ARG A 69 19.09 -19.15 -9.64
N ASP A 70 18.84 -20.08 -8.72
CA ASP A 70 19.44 -21.41 -8.76
C ASP A 70 18.89 -22.25 -9.93
N PRO A 71 19.76 -22.72 -10.84
CA PRO A 71 19.33 -23.43 -12.05
C PRO A 71 18.75 -24.82 -11.77
N GLU A 72 19.07 -25.43 -10.63
CA GLU A 72 18.51 -26.73 -10.21
C GLU A 72 17.06 -26.59 -9.75
N VAL A 73 16.75 -25.54 -8.98
CA VAL A 73 15.40 -25.23 -8.50
C VAL A 73 14.49 -24.81 -9.65
N GLN A 74 15.02 -24.04 -10.63
CA GLN A 74 14.28 -23.75 -11.87
C GLN A 74 13.90 -25.03 -12.63
N LYS A 75 14.83 -25.98 -12.77
CA LYS A 75 14.54 -27.26 -13.42
C LYS A 75 13.47 -28.07 -12.70
N GLU A 76 13.45 -28.06 -11.37
CA GLU A 76 12.42 -28.75 -10.59
C GLU A 76 11.06 -28.06 -10.70
N LEU A 77 11.04 -26.71 -10.71
CA LEU A 77 9.83 -25.91 -10.95
C LEU A 77 9.27 -26.12 -12.37
N GLU A 78 10.14 -26.19 -13.39
CA GLU A 78 9.77 -26.46 -14.78
C GLU A 78 9.28 -27.90 -15.01
N ALA A 79 9.71 -28.85 -14.16
CA ALA A 79 9.30 -30.25 -14.23
C ALA A 79 7.90 -30.51 -13.62
N MET A 80 7.36 -29.57 -12.84
CA MET A 80 5.99 -29.68 -12.35
C MET A 80 5.01 -29.36 -13.50
N PRO A 81 4.02 -30.25 -13.77
CA PRO A 81 3.06 -30.01 -14.83
C PRO A 81 2.23 -28.77 -14.49
N TYR A 82 2.38 -27.72 -15.30
CA TYR A 82 1.62 -26.49 -15.17
C TYR A 82 0.13 -26.74 -15.44
N ASP A 83 -0.73 -26.20 -14.58
CA ASP A 83 -2.14 -26.06 -14.89
C ASP A 83 -2.28 -25.00 -15.98
N LEU A 84 -2.79 -25.39 -17.15
CA LEU A 84 -2.97 -24.51 -18.31
C LEU A 84 -3.77 -23.25 -17.96
N ALA A 85 -4.73 -23.34 -17.04
CA ALA A 85 -5.53 -22.20 -16.62
C ALA A 85 -4.71 -21.18 -15.80
N VAL A 86 -3.74 -21.66 -15.02
CA VAL A 86 -2.85 -20.80 -14.22
C VAL A 86 -1.78 -20.19 -15.11
N GLN A 87 -1.20 -20.96 -16.03
CA GLN A 87 -0.19 -20.45 -16.95
C GLN A 87 -0.72 -19.29 -17.81
N GLU A 88 -1.92 -19.43 -18.37
CA GLU A 88 -2.51 -18.35 -19.17
C GLU A 88 -2.80 -17.10 -18.32
N ALA A 89 -3.23 -17.27 -17.06
CA ALA A 89 -3.46 -16.17 -16.14
C ALA A 89 -2.15 -15.45 -15.77
N ASP A 90 -1.08 -16.21 -15.52
CA ASP A 90 0.24 -15.69 -15.19
C ASP A 90 0.89 -14.97 -16.37
N GLU A 91 0.77 -15.51 -17.59
CA GLU A 91 1.25 -14.86 -18.81
C GLU A 91 0.54 -13.52 -19.04
N ARG A 92 -0.80 -13.49 -18.91
CA ARG A 92 -1.58 -12.24 -19.01
C ARG A 92 -1.18 -11.23 -17.93
N ALA A 93 -0.97 -11.69 -16.69
CA ALA A 93 -0.53 -10.84 -15.59
C ALA A 93 0.90 -10.32 -15.81
N ALA A 94 1.80 -11.15 -16.34
CA ALA A 94 3.18 -10.78 -16.63
C ALA A 94 3.28 -9.75 -17.75
N VAL A 95 2.51 -9.91 -18.83
CA VAL A 95 2.42 -8.91 -19.90
C VAL A 95 1.86 -7.60 -19.35
N PHE A 96 0.75 -7.66 -18.60
CA PHE A 96 0.16 -6.48 -17.98
C PHE A 96 1.15 -5.77 -17.04
N ARG A 97 1.90 -6.51 -16.22
CA ARG A 97 2.88 -5.96 -15.28
C ARG A 97 4.06 -5.29 -16.00
N LYS A 98 4.61 -5.92 -17.04
CA LYS A 98 5.69 -5.33 -17.86
C LYS A 98 5.23 -4.04 -18.54
N SER A 99 4.03 -4.03 -19.13
CA SER A 99 3.45 -2.82 -19.72
C SER A 99 3.14 -1.76 -18.66
N PHE A 100 2.59 -2.16 -17.51
CA PHE A 100 2.32 -1.26 -16.39
C PHE A 100 3.60 -0.58 -15.91
N ASP A 101 4.68 -1.33 -15.68
CA ASP A 101 5.98 -0.78 -15.26
C ASP A 101 6.54 0.21 -16.30
N ARG A 102 6.40 -0.10 -17.60
CA ARG A 102 6.84 0.78 -18.69
C ARG A 102 6.05 2.10 -18.70
N TYR A 103 4.73 2.04 -18.58
CA TYR A 103 3.88 3.24 -18.63
C TYR A 103 3.83 4.02 -17.32
N THR A 104 4.08 3.36 -16.18
CA THR A 104 4.15 4.01 -14.87
C THR A 104 5.57 4.45 -14.49
N ALA A 105 6.52 4.37 -15.42
CA ALA A 105 7.83 4.97 -15.25
C ALA A 105 7.70 6.48 -15.02
N TRP A 106 8.41 7.00 -14.01
CA TRP A 106 8.37 8.42 -13.62
C TRP A 106 8.47 9.42 -14.78
N PRO A 107 9.38 9.29 -15.76
CA PRO A 107 9.46 10.25 -16.88
C PRO A 107 8.28 10.19 -17.84
N CYS A 108 7.57 9.07 -17.92
CA CYS A 108 6.39 8.90 -18.78
C CYS A 108 5.10 9.37 -18.11
N LEU A 109 5.09 9.55 -16.78
CA LEU A 109 3.89 10.04 -16.08
C LEU A 109 3.56 11.48 -16.49
N PRO A 110 2.28 11.80 -16.75
CA PRO A 110 1.84 13.17 -16.92
C PRO A 110 2.03 13.94 -15.60
N SER A 111 2.38 15.23 -15.71
CA SER A 111 2.68 16.09 -14.55
C SER A 111 1.58 16.10 -13.49
N PHE A 112 0.31 16.02 -13.91
CA PHE A 112 -0.83 15.95 -13.00
C PHE A 112 -0.78 14.70 -12.09
N MET A 113 -0.44 13.53 -12.64
CA MET A 113 -0.34 12.28 -11.86
C MET A 113 0.86 12.30 -10.93
N ARG A 114 1.97 12.93 -11.33
CA ARG A 114 3.12 13.13 -10.44
C ARG A 114 2.75 13.98 -9.23
N ILE A 115 2.06 15.10 -9.43
CA ILE A 115 1.60 15.97 -8.34
C ILE A 115 0.62 15.20 -7.44
N LEU A 116 -0.28 14.42 -8.02
CA LEU A 116 -1.23 13.59 -7.28
C LEU A 116 -0.50 12.55 -6.39
N LEU A 117 0.49 11.84 -6.93
CA LEU A 117 1.32 10.89 -6.15
C LEU A 117 2.10 11.57 -5.03
N VAL A 118 2.78 12.68 -5.33
CA VAL A 118 3.58 13.43 -4.34
C VAL A 118 2.68 14.01 -3.24
N SER A 119 1.50 14.52 -3.58
CA SER A 119 0.54 15.03 -2.61
C SER A 119 -0.06 13.92 -1.74
N ALA A 120 -0.40 12.76 -2.32
CA ALA A 120 -0.86 11.59 -1.56
C ALA A 120 0.22 11.10 -0.58
N LEU A 121 1.48 11.01 -1.03
CA LEU A 121 2.61 10.66 -0.18
C LEU A 121 2.79 11.67 0.96
N ALA A 122 2.80 12.97 0.65
CA ALA A 122 2.94 14.01 1.66
C ALA A 122 1.80 13.98 2.70
N MET A 123 0.55 13.83 2.26
CA MET A 123 -0.60 13.70 3.15
C MET A 123 -0.50 12.46 4.05
N MET A 124 -0.07 11.32 3.49
CA MET A 124 0.13 10.10 4.25
C MET A 124 1.23 10.28 5.30
N THR A 125 2.38 10.84 4.93
CA THR A 125 3.47 11.14 5.86
C THR A 125 3.02 12.08 6.97
N ILE A 126 2.36 13.18 6.64
CA ILE A 126 1.82 14.14 7.62
C ILE A 126 0.84 13.44 8.58
N SER A 127 -0.04 12.57 8.08
CA SER A 127 -0.99 11.85 8.93
C SER A 127 -0.30 10.93 9.93
N VAL A 128 0.77 10.24 9.49
CA VAL A 128 1.57 9.35 10.32
C VAL A 128 2.35 10.15 11.36
N ASP A 129 2.98 11.25 10.96
CA ASP A 129 3.74 12.12 11.87
C ASP A 129 2.84 12.78 12.92
N MET A 130 1.60 13.16 12.57
CA MET A 130 0.64 13.66 13.55
C MET A 130 0.26 12.61 14.59
N VAL A 131 0.00 11.38 14.16
CA VAL A 131 -0.38 10.27 15.04
C VAL A 131 0.78 9.82 15.92
N LEU A 132 1.99 9.73 15.37
CA LEU A 132 3.17 9.28 16.09
C LEU A 132 3.81 10.37 16.96
N GLY A 133 3.82 11.62 16.49
CA GLY A 133 4.45 12.73 17.20
C GLY A 133 3.62 13.27 18.36
N PHE A 134 2.29 13.26 18.23
CA PHE A 134 1.38 13.90 19.19
C PHE A 134 0.15 13.03 19.50
N PRO A 135 0.34 11.80 20.03
CA PRO A 135 -0.77 10.89 20.31
C PRO A 135 -1.79 11.48 21.28
N SER A 136 -1.33 12.27 22.27
CA SER A 136 -2.17 12.93 23.28
C SER A 136 -3.13 14.00 22.73
N TYR A 137 -2.85 14.53 21.54
CA TYR A 137 -3.72 15.49 20.85
C TYR A 137 -4.71 14.82 19.92
N CYS A 138 -4.36 13.65 19.37
CA CYS A 138 -5.19 12.91 18.42
C CYS A 138 -6.19 11.97 19.12
N PHE A 139 -5.78 11.35 20.22
CA PHE A 139 -6.56 10.35 20.92
C PHE A 139 -6.76 10.76 22.37
N VAL A 140 -7.96 10.50 22.89
CA VAL A 140 -8.18 10.47 24.34
C VAL A 140 -7.32 9.34 24.89
N PRO A 141 -6.59 9.53 26.00
CA PRO A 141 -5.88 8.44 26.64
C PRO A 141 -6.89 7.37 27.02
N PHE A 142 -6.99 6.34 26.19
CA PHE A 142 -7.90 5.23 26.41
C PHE A 142 -7.08 4.07 26.91
N SER A 143 -7.37 3.66 28.13
CA SER A 143 -6.82 2.44 28.65
C SER A 143 -7.49 1.25 27.99
N LEU A 144 -6.70 0.29 27.51
CA LEU A 144 -7.26 -0.97 27.01
C LEU A 144 -8.01 -1.77 28.09
N THR A 145 -7.84 -1.44 29.37
CA THR A 145 -8.56 -2.02 30.51
C THR A 145 -9.80 -1.23 30.93
N GLY A 146 -10.03 -0.03 30.38
CA GLY A 146 -11.19 0.80 30.73
C GLY A 146 -12.49 0.23 30.16
N SER A 147 -13.55 0.21 30.98
CA SER A 147 -14.88 -0.15 30.53
C SER A 147 -15.39 0.85 29.48
N ILE A 148 -15.57 0.41 28.22
CA ILE A 148 -16.14 1.22 27.11
C ILE A 148 -17.47 1.87 27.49
N LYS A 149 -18.20 1.28 28.45
CA LYS A 149 -19.48 1.82 28.93
C LYS A 149 -19.30 3.07 29.81
N GLU A 150 -18.23 3.15 30.59
CA GLU A 150 -18.05 4.21 31.58
C GLU A 150 -17.26 5.38 31.01
N ASP A 151 -16.19 5.11 30.24
CA ASP A 151 -15.31 6.17 29.73
C ASP A 151 -15.73 6.77 28.38
N LEU A 152 -16.53 6.05 27.58
CA LEU A 152 -16.84 6.45 26.19
C LEU A 152 -18.30 6.80 25.93
N ASP A 153 -19.13 6.88 26.97
CA ASP A 153 -20.56 7.20 26.87
C ASP A 153 -21.27 6.24 25.88
N GLY A 154 -20.78 4.99 25.81
CA GLY A 154 -21.26 3.92 24.93
C GLY A 154 -20.99 4.11 23.43
N LYS A 155 -20.23 5.12 23.00
CA LYS A 155 -19.95 5.38 21.57
C LYS A 155 -18.49 5.10 21.23
N PRO A 156 -18.17 4.03 20.48
CA PRO A 156 -16.78 3.66 20.16
C PRO A 156 -16.02 4.71 19.32
N ILE A 157 -16.71 5.72 18.79
CA ILE A 157 -16.14 6.79 17.96
C ILE A 157 -15.64 7.99 18.78
N SER A 158 -15.95 8.05 20.09
CA SER A 158 -15.51 9.15 20.98
C SER A 158 -14.04 9.05 21.42
N VAL A 159 -13.34 7.94 21.12
CA VAL A 159 -11.89 7.80 21.36
C VAL A 159 -11.09 8.92 20.68
N VAL A 160 -11.58 9.41 19.55
CA VAL A 160 -10.89 10.39 18.72
C VAL A 160 -11.16 11.79 19.25
N LYS A 161 -10.13 12.44 19.78
CA LYS A 161 -10.24 13.79 20.35
C LYS A 161 -10.49 14.80 19.22
N GLN A 162 -11.61 15.51 19.30
CA GLN A 162 -11.92 16.59 18.35
C GLN A 162 -11.03 17.81 18.65
N PRO A 163 -10.49 18.52 17.65
CA PRO A 163 -10.64 18.31 16.19
C PRO A 163 -9.51 17.47 15.53
N TRP A 164 -8.36 17.33 16.19
CA TRP A 164 -7.11 16.88 15.55
C TRP A 164 -7.12 15.42 15.09
N GLY A 165 -7.71 14.51 15.87
CA GLY A 165 -7.75 13.10 15.48
C GLY A 165 -8.63 12.85 14.25
N TRP A 166 -9.72 13.60 14.08
CA TRP A 166 -10.56 13.54 12.89
C TRP A 166 -9.85 14.06 11.65
N ILE A 167 -9.06 15.13 11.80
CA ILE A 167 -8.24 15.66 10.71
C ILE A 167 -7.26 14.58 10.24
N ALA A 168 -6.56 13.90 11.14
CA ALA A 168 -5.62 12.84 10.77
C ALA A 168 -6.31 11.69 10.01
N ILE A 169 -7.48 11.23 10.47
CA ILE A 169 -8.27 10.19 9.80
C ILE A 169 -8.71 10.65 8.40
N VAL A 170 -9.20 11.89 8.27
CA VAL A 170 -9.61 12.44 6.97
C VAL A 170 -8.43 12.52 6.01
N PHE A 171 -7.26 12.97 6.47
CA PHE A 171 -6.05 13.02 5.64
C PHE A 171 -5.62 11.62 5.17
N PHE A 172 -5.67 10.62 6.06
CA PHE A 172 -5.34 9.24 5.71
C PHE A 172 -6.33 8.65 4.69
N MET A 173 -7.63 8.88 4.89
CA MET A 173 -8.67 8.44 3.96
C MET A 173 -8.54 9.13 2.61
N LEU A 174 -8.28 10.44 2.61
CA LEU A 174 -8.07 11.22 1.40
C LEU A 174 -6.86 10.71 0.61
N ALA A 175 -5.71 10.51 1.28
CA ALA A 175 -4.52 9.94 0.66
C ALA A 175 -4.78 8.56 0.03
N THR A 176 -5.53 7.70 0.73
CA THR A 176 -5.93 6.38 0.23
C THR A 176 -6.81 6.49 -1.01
N VAL A 177 -7.77 7.41 -1.03
CA VAL A 177 -8.63 7.67 -2.20
C VAL A 177 -7.81 8.18 -3.38
N LEU A 178 -6.89 9.13 -3.17
CA LEU A 178 -5.99 9.61 -4.23
C LEU A 178 -5.19 8.45 -4.84
N LEU A 179 -4.65 7.56 -4.00
CA LEU A 179 -3.89 6.40 -4.46
C LEU A 179 -4.77 5.41 -5.24
N GLN A 180 -6.01 5.20 -4.83
CA GLN A 180 -6.96 4.37 -5.58
C GLN A 180 -7.34 4.97 -6.94
N VAL A 181 -7.51 6.30 -7.01
CA VAL A 181 -7.75 7.02 -8.25
C VAL A 181 -6.57 6.86 -9.20
N TYR A 182 -5.34 7.03 -8.68
CA TYR A 182 -4.12 6.79 -9.44
C TYR A 182 -4.02 5.36 -9.97
N ASN A 183 -4.21 4.35 -9.12
CA ASN A 183 -4.15 2.94 -9.52
C ASN A 183 -5.23 2.58 -10.55
N SER A 184 -6.43 3.14 -10.39
CA SER A 184 -7.52 2.96 -11.34
C SER A 184 -7.22 3.61 -12.68
N TRP A 185 -6.67 4.82 -12.67
CA TRP A 185 -6.23 5.51 -13.87
C TRP A 185 -5.12 4.75 -14.57
N ALA A 186 -4.06 4.36 -13.85
CA ALA A 186 -2.93 3.63 -14.40
C ALA A 186 -3.38 2.30 -15.01
N THR A 187 -4.25 1.55 -14.31
CA THR A 187 -4.81 0.29 -14.84
C THR A 187 -5.64 0.51 -16.11
N LYS A 188 -6.49 1.55 -16.13
CA LYS A 188 -7.30 1.88 -17.32
C LYS A 188 -6.42 2.33 -18.48
N PHE A 189 -5.39 3.12 -18.20
CA PHE A 189 -4.45 3.62 -19.19
C PHE A 189 -3.67 2.45 -19.81
N THR A 190 -3.06 1.59 -18.99
CA THR A 190 -2.34 0.39 -19.47
C THR A 190 -3.24 -0.52 -20.31
N LYS A 191 -4.50 -0.75 -19.89
CA LYS A 191 -5.45 -1.56 -20.69
C LYS A 191 -5.74 -0.95 -22.06
N ARG A 192 -5.87 0.38 -22.15
CA ARG A 192 -6.09 1.08 -23.42
C ARG A 192 -4.87 0.98 -24.33
N CYS A 193 -3.67 1.12 -23.79
CA CYS A 193 -2.43 0.99 -24.56
C CYS A 193 -2.25 -0.44 -25.11
N ILE A 194 -2.43 -1.47 -24.26
CA ILE A 194 -2.34 -2.87 -24.70
C ILE A 194 -3.40 -3.20 -25.77
N ALA A 195 -4.63 -2.67 -25.62
CA ALA A 195 -5.67 -2.87 -26.62
C ALA A 195 -5.33 -2.21 -27.97
N CYS A 196 -4.67 -1.05 -27.94
CA CYS A 196 -4.21 -0.36 -29.15
C CYS A 196 -3.09 -1.16 -29.85
N GLU A 197 -2.09 -1.61 -29.10
CA GLU A 197 -0.98 -2.42 -29.60
C GLU A 197 -1.47 -3.73 -30.23
N LYS A 198 -2.44 -4.40 -29.60
CA LYS A 198 -3.04 -5.61 -30.15
C LYS A 198 -3.75 -5.36 -31.49
N ASN A 199 -4.51 -4.27 -31.60
CA ASN A 199 -5.20 -3.94 -32.84
C ASN A 199 -4.21 -3.63 -33.98
N GLU A 200 -3.05 -3.06 -33.68
CA GLU A 200 -2.01 -2.76 -34.69
C GLU A 200 -1.37 -4.04 -35.24
N LEU A 201 -1.06 -5.00 -34.36
CA LEU A 201 -0.53 -6.32 -34.74
C LEU A 201 -1.52 -7.09 -35.62
N ASP A 202 -2.80 -7.10 -35.26
CA ASP A 202 -3.84 -7.78 -36.05
C ASP A 202 -3.99 -7.16 -37.46
N ILE A 203 -3.77 -5.85 -37.63
CA ILE A 203 -3.81 -5.17 -38.94
C ILE A 203 -2.55 -5.50 -39.78
N ALA A 204 -1.38 -5.57 -39.15
CA ALA A 204 -0.13 -5.89 -39.83
C ALA A 204 -0.12 -7.29 -40.44
N ASP A 205 -0.61 -8.29 -39.71
CA ASP A 205 -0.72 -9.69 -40.19
C ASP A 205 -1.64 -9.80 -41.42
N ILE A 206 -2.72 -9.01 -41.47
CA ILE A 206 -3.64 -8.99 -42.62
C ILE A 206 -2.96 -8.40 -43.86
N ASN A 207 -2.13 -7.35 -43.70
CA ASN A 207 -1.43 -6.71 -44.81
C ASN A 207 -0.28 -7.56 -45.37
N ASP A 208 0.36 -8.40 -44.55
CA ASP A 208 1.47 -9.24 -45.01
C ASP A 208 0.99 -10.40 -45.91
N ILE A 209 -0.27 -10.83 -45.74
CA ILE A 209 -0.94 -11.80 -46.65
C ILE A 209 -1.28 -11.14 -48.01
N GLY A 210 -1.33 -9.80 -48.07
CA GLY A 210 -1.69 -9.02 -49.26
C GLY A 210 -0.52 -8.55 -50.13
N GLY A 211 0.72 -8.66 -49.68
CA GLY A 211 1.94 -8.33 -50.44
C GLY A 211 2.05 -6.86 -50.88
N SER A 212 2.63 -6.01 -50.02
CA SER A 212 3.59 -4.94 -50.39
C SER A 212 3.99 -4.08 -49.19
N SER A 213 5.28 -4.11 -48.88
CA SER A 213 6.15 -3.06 -48.31
C SER A 213 5.86 -2.44 -46.92
N SER A 214 6.89 -2.59 -46.07
CA SER A 214 7.23 -1.99 -44.76
C SER A 214 6.70 -0.58 -44.44
N PRO A 215 6.58 -0.27 -43.13
CA PRO A 215 7.62 0.53 -42.44
C PRO A 215 7.93 0.02 -41.01
N GLN A 216 9.20 -0.16 -40.66
CA GLN A 216 10.01 0.80 -39.89
C GLN A 216 9.39 1.12 -38.51
N GLY A 217 9.72 0.26 -37.54
CA GLY A 217 9.43 0.49 -36.12
C GLY A 217 10.28 1.65 -35.60
N GLU A 218 9.68 2.83 -35.60
CA GLU A 218 10.12 3.93 -34.76
C GLU A 218 9.37 3.86 -33.43
N ASP A 219 10.13 4.01 -32.34
CA ASP A 219 9.69 4.03 -30.95
C ASP A 219 8.67 5.15 -30.70
N HIS A 220 7.42 4.94 -31.10
CA HIS A 220 6.32 5.88 -30.94
C HIS A 220 5.73 5.80 -29.52
N CYS A 221 6.57 6.02 -28.51
CA CYS A 221 6.11 6.24 -27.13
C CYS A 221 6.00 7.73 -26.77
N GLN A 222 6.28 8.66 -27.69
CA GLN A 222 6.28 10.10 -27.40
C GLN A 222 5.06 10.89 -27.89
N ASP A 223 4.27 10.40 -28.86
CA ASP A 223 3.26 11.26 -29.52
C ASP A 223 1.79 10.94 -29.18
N HIS A 224 1.53 9.99 -28.28
CA HIS A 224 0.21 9.81 -27.67
C HIS A 224 0.16 10.29 -26.23
N GLN A 225 0.64 11.52 -26.01
CA GLN A 225 0.05 12.33 -24.96
C GLN A 225 -1.33 12.77 -25.50
N PRO A 226 -2.46 12.37 -24.89
CA PRO A 226 -3.75 12.92 -25.29
C PRO A 226 -3.73 14.42 -24.99
N ASP A 227 -3.42 15.21 -26.00
CA ASP A 227 -3.68 16.64 -25.98
C ASP A 227 -5.18 16.84 -25.68
N ASP A 228 -5.44 17.65 -24.66
CA ASP A 228 -6.73 18.23 -24.34
C ASP A 228 -7.93 17.28 -24.12
N VAL A 229 -8.11 16.87 -22.87
CA VAL A 229 -9.45 16.85 -22.26
C VAL A 229 -9.48 17.90 -21.15
N THR A 230 -9.33 19.17 -21.54
CA THR A 230 -9.89 20.26 -20.74
C THR A 230 -11.42 20.20 -20.90
N PRO A 231 -12.21 20.05 -19.83
CA PRO A 231 -13.64 20.23 -19.93
C PRO A 231 -13.89 21.72 -20.23
N SER A 232 -14.36 22.00 -21.44
CA SER A 232 -14.88 23.31 -21.82
C SER A 232 -16.10 23.62 -20.94
N VAL A 233 -15.85 24.33 -19.85
CA VAL A 233 -16.90 24.97 -19.05
C VAL A 233 -17.58 25.96 -19.98
N THR A 234 -18.74 25.55 -20.46
CA THR A 234 -19.60 26.33 -21.32
C THR A 234 -20.17 27.47 -20.47
N ALA A 235 -19.54 28.64 -20.54
CA ALA A 235 -20.13 29.88 -20.08
C ALA A 235 -21.35 30.19 -20.96
N LYS A 236 -22.54 29.77 -20.50
CA LYS A 236 -23.80 30.36 -20.94
C LYS A 236 -24.09 31.53 -20.03
N GLY A 237 -23.91 32.74 -20.55
CA GLY A 237 -24.51 33.94 -19.97
C GLY A 237 -26.03 33.91 -20.18
N VAL A 238 -26.77 34.21 -19.12
CA VAL A 238 -27.80 35.25 -19.04
C VAL A 238 -27.75 35.80 -17.62
#